data_AF-A0A3N8IBD7-F1
#
_entry.id   AF-A0A3N8IBD7-F1
#
_cell.length_a   1.000
_cell.length_b   1.000
_cell.length_c   1.000
_cell.angle_alpha   90.00
_cell.angle_beta   90.00
_cell.angle_gamma   90.00
#
_symmetry.space_group_name_H-M   'P 1'
#
loop_
_entity.id
_entity.type
_entity.pdbx_description
1 polymer ?
#
loop_
_entity_poly.entity_id
_entity_poly.type
_entity_poly.pdbx_seq_one_letter_code
_entity_poly.pdbx_strand_id
1 'polypeptide(L)'
;MQFETAERTMWDLVQTYTGRVGYQRGVKSEGLFADPPVIDCSGWTRVLLTKAMQAENEAAGRAVFGSGDVKALQVWSDRIIQEIATRTDFVLEGDKITTHSLPRCATIGLKMGEPSWASNHPRARGITHIVQIVRRPGDSAPFVSESFGGTVSPGIGLTPLEEWLAQSQPRLREGEMWAVDPFRLASKNRIPP
;
A
#
# COMPACT_ATOMS: atom_id res chain seq x y z
N MET A 1 16.78 -3.03 -9.17
CA MET A 1 17.23 -2.45 -7.88
C MET A 1 16.39 -3.10 -6.81
N GLN A 2 17.01 -3.76 -5.83
CA GLN A 2 16.30 -4.30 -4.68
C GLN A 2 16.39 -3.27 -3.56
N PHE A 3 15.26 -2.94 -2.94
CA PHE A 3 15.17 -1.94 -1.87
C PHE A 3 15.12 -2.69 -0.53
N GLU A 4 16.20 -3.39 -0.21
CA GLU A 4 16.25 -4.33 0.92
C GLU A 4 15.97 -3.65 2.26
N THR A 5 16.49 -2.43 2.46
CA THR A 5 16.23 -1.65 3.68
C THR A 5 14.76 -1.30 3.76
N ALA A 6 14.17 -0.79 2.68
CA ALA A 6 12.75 -0.51 2.63
C ALA A 6 11.86 -1.74 2.89
N GLU A 7 12.18 -2.88 2.28
CA GLU A 7 11.47 -4.15 2.49
C GLU A 7 11.52 -4.59 3.95
N ARG A 8 12.70 -4.53 4.57
CA ARG A 8 12.88 -4.85 5.99
C ARG A 8 12.09 -3.90 6.89
N THR A 9 12.15 -2.60 6.63
CA THR A 9 11.39 -1.60 7.38
C THR A 9 9.88 -1.85 7.32
N MET A 10 9.34 -2.14 6.13
CA MET A 10 7.92 -2.49 6.02
C MET A 10 7.61 -3.78 6.79
N TRP A 11 8.49 -4.78 6.73
CA TRP A 11 8.28 -6.03 7.46
C TRP A 11 8.26 -5.83 8.99
N ASP A 12 9.21 -5.05 9.52
CA ASP A 12 9.30 -4.78 10.96
C ASP A 12 8.05 -4.02 11.46
N LEU A 13 7.51 -3.11 10.64
CA LEU A 13 6.25 -2.43 10.92
C LEU A 13 5.08 -3.41 10.94
N VAL A 14 4.92 -4.27 9.94
CA VAL A 14 3.81 -5.24 9.95
C VAL A 14 3.91 -6.20 11.14
N GLN A 15 5.11 -6.65 11.51
CA GLN A 15 5.33 -7.49 12.70
C GLN A 15 4.92 -6.77 13.98
N THR A 16 5.19 -5.46 14.06
CA THR A 16 4.90 -4.66 15.25
C THR A 16 3.40 -4.44 15.45
N TYR A 17 2.65 -4.21 14.37
CA TYR A 17 1.27 -3.71 14.46
C TYR A 17 0.17 -4.71 14.07
N THR A 18 0.49 -5.79 13.35
CA THR A 18 -0.51 -6.81 12.96
C THR A 18 -1.18 -7.43 14.19
N GLY A 19 -2.52 -7.47 14.18
CA GLY A 19 -3.31 -7.99 15.28
C GLY A 19 -3.31 -7.14 16.56
N ARG A 20 -2.68 -5.95 16.55
CA ARG A 20 -2.59 -5.05 17.72
C ARG A 20 -3.25 -3.69 17.50
N VAL A 21 -3.60 -3.35 16.26
CA VAL A 21 -4.18 -2.07 15.86
C VAL A 21 -5.51 -2.33 15.18
N GLY A 22 -6.56 -1.66 15.66
CA GLY A 22 -7.90 -1.74 15.08
C GLY A 22 -8.08 -0.85 13.84
N TYR A 23 -9.25 -0.93 13.24
CA TYR A 23 -9.61 -0.08 12.10
C TYR A 23 -10.50 1.08 12.54
N GLN A 24 -10.15 2.30 12.13
CA GLN A 24 -11.05 3.45 12.21
C GLN A 24 -10.93 4.31 10.97
N ARG A 25 -12.01 4.40 10.19
CA ARG A 25 -12.06 5.17 8.93
C ARG A 25 -11.66 6.64 9.19
N GLY A 26 -10.77 7.16 8.35
CA GLY A 26 -10.32 8.54 8.40
C GLY A 26 -9.12 8.78 9.31
N VAL A 27 -8.80 7.84 10.21
CA VAL A 27 -7.66 7.97 11.12
C VAL A 27 -6.38 7.57 10.41
N LYS A 28 -5.34 8.41 10.50
CA LYS A 28 -4.02 8.15 9.88
C LYS A 28 -3.00 7.76 10.95
N SER A 29 -1.73 8.09 10.75
CA SER A 29 -0.61 7.67 11.59
C SER A 29 -0.75 8.07 13.06
N GLU A 30 -1.41 9.19 13.35
CA GLU A 30 -1.68 9.67 14.70
C GLU A 30 -2.49 8.67 15.53
N GLY A 31 -3.34 7.85 14.90
CA GLY A 31 -4.13 6.85 15.60
C GLY A 31 -3.33 5.64 16.11
N LEU A 32 -2.09 5.45 15.65
CA LEU A 32 -1.20 4.42 16.18
C LEU A 32 -0.77 4.70 17.62
N PHE A 33 -0.93 5.94 18.10
CA PHE A 33 -0.61 6.37 19.46
C PHE A 33 -1.85 6.51 20.36
N ALA A 34 -3.05 6.21 19.84
CA ALA A 34 -4.27 6.20 20.63
C ALA A 34 -4.37 4.95 21.50
N ASP A 35 -5.28 4.97 22.47
CA ASP A 35 -5.63 3.82 23.30
C ASP A 35 -7.15 3.57 23.24
N PRO A 36 -7.63 2.50 22.56
CA PRO A 36 -6.85 1.54 21.77
C PRO A 36 -6.33 2.13 20.45
N PRO A 37 -5.22 1.61 19.88
CA PRO A 37 -4.66 2.13 18.64
C PRO A 37 -5.51 1.74 17.43
N VAL A 38 -5.73 2.68 16.51
CA VAL A 38 -6.56 2.49 15.31
C VAL A 38 -5.98 3.19 14.09
N ILE A 39 -6.23 2.66 12.89
CA ILE A 39 -5.80 3.29 11.63
C ILE A 39 -6.67 2.85 10.45
N ASP A 40 -6.89 3.70 9.46
CA ASP A 40 -7.54 3.31 8.20
C ASP A 40 -6.57 2.72 7.17
N CYS A 41 -7.13 2.14 6.10
CA CYS A 41 -6.36 1.45 5.05
C CYS A 41 -5.29 2.34 4.41
N SER A 42 -5.68 3.55 3.98
CA SER A 42 -4.74 4.50 3.37
C SER A 42 -3.70 5.05 4.35
N GLY A 43 -4.07 5.23 5.62
CA GLY A 43 -3.16 5.60 6.69
C GLY A 43 -2.09 4.54 6.89
N TRP A 44 -2.49 3.27 6.91
CA TRP A 44 -1.56 2.16 7.05
C TRP A 44 -0.60 2.02 5.86
N THR A 45 -1.12 2.02 4.63
CA THR A 45 -0.28 2.02 3.42
C THR A 45 0.69 3.21 3.39
N ARG A 46 0.24 4.41 3.78
CA ARG A 46 1.09 5.59 3.91
C ARG A 46 2.22 5.36 4.91
N VAL A 47 1.94 4.85 6.10
CA VAL A 47 2.97 4.56 7.12
C VAL A 47 4.03 3.62 6.55
N LEU A 48 3.62 2.50 5.97
CA LEU A 48 4.53 1.53 5.37
C LEU A 48 5.44 2.17 4.31
N LEU A 49 4.85 2.82 3.31
CA LEU A 49 5.62 3.37 2.17
C LEU A 49 6.53 4.52 2.58
N THR A 50 6.03 5.47 3.38
CA THR A 50 6.84 6.64 3.76
C THR A 50 8.03 6.25 4.65
N LYS A 51 7.86 5.28 5.56
CA LYS A 51 8.95 4.76 6.39
C LYS A 51 9.95 3.96 5.57
N ALA A 52 9.50 3.13 4.63
CA ALA A 52 10.36 2.43 3.68
C ALA A 52 11.24 3.41 2.87
N MET A 53 10.63 4.43 2.27
CA MET A 53 11.34 5.41 1.44
C MET A 53 12.35 6.22 2.26
N GLN A 54 11.99 6.59 3.49
CA GLN A 54 12.90 7.29 4.41
C GLN A 54 14.10 6.41 4.78
N ALA A 55 13.86 5.17 5.18
CA ALA A 55 14.92 4.24 5.55
C ALA A 55 15.88 3.96 4.37
N GLU A 56 15.37 3.87 3.15
CA GLU A 56 16.21 3.71 1.96
C GLU A 56 17.06 4.96 1.67
N ASN A 57 16.49 6.16 1.80
CA ASN A 57 17.24 7.40 1.67
C ASN A 57 18.37 7.51 2.70
N GLU A 58 18.06 7.15 3.95
CA GLU A 58 19.03 7.12 5.06
C GLU A 58 20.16 6.13 4.78
N ALA A 59 19.83 4.89 4.38
CA ALA A 59 20.82 3.87 4.04
C ALA A 59 21.68 4.26 2.83
N ALA A 60 21.12 4.97 1.85
CA ALA A 60 21.85 5.45 0.68
C ALA A 60 22.67 6.72 0.95
N GLY A 61 22.48 7.39 2.09
CA GLY A 61 23.10 8.68 2.40
C GLY A 61 22.68 9.82 1.45
N ARG A 62 21.59 9.65 0.69
CA ARG A 62 21.09 10.61 -0.31
C ARG A 62 19.60 10.43 -0.58
N ALA A 63 18.97 11.42 -1.19
CA ALA A 63 17.58 11.30 -1.65
C ALA A 63 17.48 10.36 -2.86
N VAL A 64 17.11 9.10 -2.63
CA VAL A 64 16.66 8.13 -3.65
C VAL A 64 15.21 8.43 -4.03
N PHE A 65 14.37 8.66 -3.03
CA PHE A 65 13.01 9.16 -3.15
C PHE A 65 12.96 10.64 -2.77
N GLY A 66 12.38 11.47 -3.64
CA GLY A 66 12.27 12.91 -3.41
C GLY A 66 11.22 13.23 -2.34
N SER A 67 11.31 14.40 -1.71
CA SER A 67 10.29 14.86 -0.75
C SER A 67 8.90 14.98 -1.39
N GLY A 68 8.84 15.32 -2.69
CA GLY A 68 7.61 15.35 -3.48
C GLY A 68 6.97 13.96 -3.64
N ASP A 69 7.79 12.90 -3.75
CA ASP A 69 7.31 11.51 -3.85
C ASP A 69 6.67 11.07 -2.54
N VAL A 70 7.33 11.35 -1.41
CA VAL A 70 6.81 11.07 -0.07
C VAL A 70 5.53 11.87 0.21
N LYS A 71 5.48 13.14 -0.20
CA LYS A 71 4.30 14.01 -0.04
C LYS A 71 3.10 13.53 -0.85
N ALA A 72 3.33 12.98 -2.05
CA ALA A 72 2.26 12.47 -2.91
C ALA A 72 1.47 11.30 -2.28
N LEU A 73 2.06 10.60 -1.31
CA LEU A 73 1.41 9.50 -0.58
C LEU A 73 0.53 9.99 0.58
N GLN A 74 0.49 11.29 0.88
CA GLN A 74 -0.26 11.86 2.00
C GLN A 74 -1.73 12.16 1.65
N VAL A 75 -2.40 11.19 1.01
CA VAL A 75 -3.74 11.32 0.43
C VAL A 75 -4.57 10.06 0.69
N TRP A 76 -5.81 10.02 0.18
CA TRP A 76 -6.71 8.86 0.29
C TRP A 76 -6.34 7.74 -0.68
N SER A 77 -6.87 6.54 -0.44
CA SER A 77 -6.59 5.30 -1.20
C SER A 77 -6.56 5.48 -2.72
N ASP A 78 -7.59 6.12 -3.28
CA ASP A 78 -7.73 6.36 -4.71
C ASP A 78 -6.62 7.27 -5.26
N ARG A 79 -6.32 8.32 -4.51
CA ARG A 79 -5.29 9.30 -4.89
C ARG A 79 -3.87 8.74 -4.71
N ILE A 80 -3.62 7.85 -3.75
CA ILE A 80 -2.32 7.16 -3.64
C ILE A 80 -2.05 6.36 -4.92
N ILE A 81 -3.03 5.56 -5.35
CA ILE A 81 -2.91 4.77 -6.59
C ILE A 81 -2.75 5.68 -7.80
N GLN A 82 -3.53 6.76 -7.89
CA GLN A 82 -3.44 7.71 -8.99
C GLN A 82 -2.08 8.42 -9.05
N GLU A 83 -1.56 8.91 -7.92
CA GLU A 83 -0.27 9.59 -7.85
C GLU A 83 0.87 8.66 -8.26
N ILE A 84 0.91 7.43 -7.74
CA ILE A 84 1.95 6.46 -8.12
C ILE A 84 1.82 6.13 -9.61
N ALA A 85 0.62 5.83 -10.11
CA ALA A 85 0.43 5.49 -11.53
C ALA A 85 0.87 6.64 -12.45
N THR A 86 0.47 7.88 -12.14
CA THR A 86 0.80 9.07 -12.93
C THR A 86 2.29 9.38 -12.88
N ARG A 87 2.92 9.21 -11.71
CA ARG A 87 4.34 9.50 -11.53
C ARG A 87 5.24 8.38 -12.02
N THR A 88 4.74 7.17 -12.24
CA THR A 88 5.57 6.02 -12.65
C THR A 88 5.23 5.50 -14.04
N ASP A 89 4.16 6.01 -14.64
CA ASP A 89 3.59 5.55 -15.92
C ASP A 89 3.33 4.03 -15.90
N PHE A 90 3.04 3.48 -14.72
CA PHE A 90 2.86 2.05 -14.48
C PHE A 90 1.57 1.77 -13.70
N VAL A 91 0.72 0.92 -14.27
CA VAL A 91 -0.46 0.36 -13.62
C VAL A 91 -0.78 -0.99 -14.25
N LEU A 92 -1.08 -1.98 -13.42
CA LEU A 92 -1.76 -3.21 -13.81
C LEU A 92 -3.22 -3.11 -13.37
N GLU A 93 -4.10 -3.79 -14.10
CA GLU A 93 -5.54 -3.74 -13.83
C GLU A 93 -6.16 -5.12 -14.01
N GLY A 94 -7.12 -5.45 -13.15
CA GLY A 94 -7.93 -6.66 -13.26
C GLY A 94 -7.13 -7.95 -13.34
N ASP A 95 -7.36 -8.72 -14.40
CA ASP A 95 -6.77 -10.03 -14.67
C ASP A 95 -5.25 -9.99 -14.89
N LYS A 96 -4.68 -8.81 -15.18
CA LYS A 96 -3.22 -8.60 -15.26
C LYS A 96 -2.55 -8.64 -13.90
N ILE A 97 -3.30 -8.65 -12.80
CA ILE A 97 -2.79 -8.74 -11.44
C ILE A 97 -2.64 -10.22 -11.06
N THR A 98 -1.42 -10.72 -11.15
CA THR A 98 -1.07 -12.12 -10.84
C THR A 98 0.17 -12.15 -9.95
N THR A 99 0.44 -13.29 -9.31
CA THR A 99 1.68 -13.52 -8.54
C THR A 99 2.94 -13.31 -9.38
N HIS A 100 2.87 -13.50 -10.70
CA HIS A 100 4.01 -13.39 -11.61
C HIS A 100 4.20 -11.98 -12.19
N SER A 101 3.12 -11.23 -12.38
CA SER A 101 3.14 -9.89 -12.99
C SER A 101 3.29 -8.77 -11.96
N LEU A 102 2.90 -9.02 -10.70
CA LEU A 102 2.93 -8.02 -9.65
C LEU A 102 4.35 -7.53 -9.35
N PRO A 103 4.55 -6.20 -9.24
CA PRO A 103 5.77 -5.65 -8.68
C PRO A 103 6.07 -6.20 -7.29
N ARG A 104 7.36 -6.28 -6.95
CA ARG A 104 7.85 -6.92 -5.72
C ARG A 104 7.19 -6.37 -4.45
N CYS A 105 6.95 -5.07 -4.41
CA CYS A 105 6.32 -4.31 -3.32
C CYS A 105 5.14 -3.48 -3.85
N ALA A 106 4.30 -4.08 -4.70
CA ALA A 106 3.18 -3.37 -5.30
C ALA A 106 2.20 -2.83 -4.24
N THR A 107 1.55 -1.72 -4.57
CA THR A 107 0.38 -1.22 -3.85
C THR A 107 -0.85 -1.52 -4.69
N ILE A 108 -1.91 -2.06 -4.09
CA ILE A 108 -3.13 -2.47 -4.81
C ILE A 108 -4.32 -1.69 -4.28
N GLY A 109 -5.04 -1.01 -5.16
CA GLY A 109 -6.31 -0.34 -4.87
C GLY A 109 -7.49 -1.18 -5.33
N LEU A 110 -8.55 -1.21 -4.53
CA LEU A 110 -9.76 -1.99 -4.78
C LEU A 110 -11.00 -1.11 -4.73
N LYS A 111 -11.92 -1.32 -5.68
CA LYS A 111 -13.31 -0.88 -5.58
C LYS A 111 -14.09 -1.89 -4.72
N MET A 112 -14.18 -1.63 -3.42
CA MET A 112 -14.99 -2.41 -2.49
C MET A 112 -16.34 -1.74 -2.25
N GLY A 113 -17.35 -2.21 -2.96
CA GLY A 113 -18.72 -1.73 -2.85
C GLY A 113 -18.91 -0.27 -3.27
N GLU A 114 -20.11 0.25 -3.04
CA GLU A 114 -20.46 1.65 -3.25
C GLU A 114 -21.06 2.19 -1.95
N PRO A 115 -20.21 2.53 -0.96
CA PRO A 115 -20.72 3.01 0.31
C PRO A 115 -21.46 4.33 0.12
N SER A 116 -22.49 4.59 0.93
CA SER A 116 -23.37 5.76 0.78
C SER A 116 -22.64 7.11 0.79
N TRP A 117 -21.46 7.21 1.41
CA TRP A 117 -20.65 8.42 1.36
C TRP A 117 -20.01 8.67 -0.02
N ALA A 118 -19.84 7.65 -0.86
CA ALA A 118 -19.16 7.74 -2.16
C ALA A 118 -19.94 8.56 -3.18
N SER A 119 -21.27 8.71 -3.02
CA SER A 119 -22.07 9.62 -3.84
C SER A 119 -21.70 11.09 -3.59
N ASN A 120 -21.31 11.43 -2.36
CA ASN A 120 -20.97 12.80 -1.95
C ASN A 120 -19.47 13.09 -2.06
N HIS A 121 -18.64 12.04 -2.04
CA HIS A 121 -17.19 12.13 -2.16
C HIS A 121 -16.69 11.12 -3.20
N PRO A 122 -16.92 11.37 -4.51
CA PRO A 122 -16.52 10.46 -5.57
C PRO A 122 -15.00 10.30 -5.57
N ARG A 123 -14.56 9.05 -5.61
CA ARG A 123 -13.15 8.68 -5.66
C ARG A 123 -12.72 8.33 -7.07
N ALA A 124 -11.48 8.65 -7.41
CA ALA A 124 -10.92 8.23 -8.70
C ALA A 124 -11.03 6.69 -8.82
N ARG A 125 -11.59 6.22 -9.94
CA ARG A 125 -11.82 4.78 -10.20
C ARG A 125 -12.69 4.07 -9.14
N GLY A 126 -13.38 4.80 -8.27
CA GLY A 126 -14.18 4.22 -7.19
C GLY A 126 -13.38 3.45 -6.13
N ILE A 127 -12.06 3.68 -6.02
CA ILE A 127 -11.20 2.93 -5.09
C ILE A 127 -11.56 3.27 -3.63
N THR A 128 -12.16 2.32 -2.92
CA THR A 128 -12.57 2.47 -1.52
C THR A 128 -11.60 1.84 -0.54
N HIS A 129 -10.72 0.93 -1.01
CA HIS A 129 -9.74 0.22 -0.18
C HIS A 129 -8.37 0.15 -0.85
N ILE A 130 -7.32 0.01 -0.04
CA ILE A 130 -5.93 -0.07 -0.52
C ILE A 130 -5.13 -1.00 0.39
N VAL A 131 -4.22 -1.75 -0.23
CA VAL A 131 -3.35 -2.73 0.43
C VAL A 131 -1.91 -2.59 -0.07
N GLN A 132 -0.96 -3.10 0.71
CA GLN A 132 0.46 -3.06 0.39
C GLN A 132 1.06 -4.46 0.39
N ILE A 133 1.79 -4.82 -0.67
CA ILE A 133 2.62 -6.03 -0.68
C ILE A 133 3.89 -5.78 0.12
N VAL A 134 4.17 -6.66 1.07
CA VAL A 134 5.38 -6.72 1.89
C VAL A 134 6.03 -8.09 1.74
N ARG A 135 7.31 -8.20 2.10
CA ARG A 135 8.05 -9.47 2.01
C ARG A 135 8.73 -9.82 3.31
N ARG A 136 8.64 -11.10 3.66
CA ARG A 136 9.34 -11.63 4.82
C ARG A 136 10.85 -11.68 4.57
N PRO A 137 11.67 -11.11 5.46
CA PRO A 137 13.12 -11.29 5.44
C PRO A 137 13.49 -12.77 5.55
N GLY A 138 14.54 -13.19 4.85
CA GLY A 138 15.03 -14.57 4.86
C GLY A 138 14.58 -15.39 3.65
N ASP A 139 13.27 -15.50 3.39
CA ASP A 139 12.73 -16.29 2.27
C ASP A 139 12.03 -15.46 1.19
N SER A 140 11.93 -14.14 1.38
CA SER A 140 11.24 -13.21 0.46
C SER A 140 9.78 -13.59 0.19
N ALA A 141 9.13 -14.38 1.05
CA ALA A 141 7.74 -14.77 0.86
C ALA A 141 6.83 -13.53 0.82
N PRO A 142 5.96 -13.37 -0.20
CA PRO A 142 5.11 -12.20 -0.35
C PRO A 142 3.83 -12.29 0.48
N PHE A 143 3.51 -11.21 1.18
CA PHE A 143 2.29 -11.04 1.95
C PHE A 143 1.61 -9.74 1.57
N VAL A 144 0.30 -9.70 1.72
CA VAL A 144 -0.51 -8.48 1.65
C VAL A 144 -0.76 -8.01 3.07
N SER A 145 -0.38 -6.77 3.35
CA SER A 145 -0.76 -6.08 4.59
C SER A 145 -1.80 -5.01 4.28
N GLU A 146 -2.83 -4.97 5.12
CA GLU A 146 -3.96 -4.07 4.98
C GLU A 146 -4.54 -3.72 6.35
N SER A 147 -5.25 -2.59 6.44
CA SER A 147 -6.09 -2.28 7.59
C SER A 147 -7.55 -2.25 7.14
N PHE A 148 -8.40 -3.12 7.70
CA PHE A 148 -9.77 -3.32 7.22
C PHE A 148 -10.81 -3.33 8.35
N GLY A 149 -11.98 -2.75 8.10
CA GLY A 149 -13.07 -2.60 9.10
C GLY A 149 -14.07 -3.76 9.15
N GLY A 150 -13.65 -4.98 8.78
CA GLY A 150 -14.52 -6.16 8.68
C GLY A 150 -14.85 -6.80 10.03
N THR A 151 -15.84 -7.69 10.03
CA THR A 151 -16.36 -8.36 11.23
C THR A 151 -15.50 -9.51 11.75
N VAL A 152 -14.56 -10.04 10.95
CA VAL A 152 -13.79 -11.25 11.29
C VAL A 152 -12.39 -10.92 11.84
N SER A 153 -11.79 -9.79 11.45
CA SER A 153 -10.54 -9.27 12.03
C SER A 153 -10.45 -7.76 11.75
N PRO A 154 -10.94 -6.89 12.65
CA PRO A 154 -10.90 -5.45 12.43
C PRO A 154 -9.48 -4.93 12.68
N GLY A 155 -8.92 -4.21 11.71
CA GLY A 155 -7.63 -3.55 11.83
C GLY A 155 -6.54 -4.14 10.94
N ILE A 156 -5.28 -4.03 11.39
CA ILE A 156 -4.12 -4.45 10.59
C ILE A 156 -4.01 -5.97 10.53
N GLY A 157 -4.09 -6.48 9.30
CA GLY A 157 -3.89 -7.89 8.95
C GLY A 157 -2.66 -8.12 8.07
N LEU A 158 -2.28 -9.39 7.98
CA LEU A 158 -1.22 -9.88 7.12
C LEU A 158 -1.61 -11.25 6.55
N THR A 159 -1.78 -11.33 5.23
CA THR A 159 -2.25 -12.52 4.52
C THR A 159 -1.25 -12.93 3.45
N PRO A 160 -0.90 -14.23 3.28
CA PRO A 160 -0.08 -14.67 2.14
C PRO A 160 -0.65 -14.18 0.81
N LEU A 161 0.20 -13.73 -0.12
CA LEU A 161 -0.26 -13.12 -1.38
C LEU A 161 -1.18 -14.03 -2.20
N GLU A 162 -0.84 -15.32 -2.30
CA GLU A 162 -1.65 -16.29 -3.03
C GLU A 162 -3.04 -16.46 -2.43
N GLU A 163 -3.11 -16.57 -1.10
CA GLU A 163 -4.36 -16.67 -0.36
C GLU A 163 -5.20 -15.39 -0.53
N TRP A 164 -4.56 -14.23 -0.43
CA TRP A 164 -5.22 -12.94 -0.61
C TRP A 164 -5.77 -12.76 -2.03
N LEU A 165 -5.03 -13.16 -3.06
CA LEU A 165 -5.48 -13.13 -4.45
C LEU A 165 -6.65 -14.09 -4.68
N ALA A 166 -6.62 -15.29 -4.08
CA ALA A 166 -7.73 -16.23 -4.15
C ALA A 166 -9.00 -15.67 -3.50
N GLN A 167 -8.89 -15.03 -2.32
CA GLN A 167 -10.00 -14.36 -1.66
C GLN A 167 -10.52 -13.15 -2.47
N SER A 168 -9.63 -12.47 -3.18
CA SER A 168 -9.92 -11.30 -4.00
C SER A 168 -10.39 -11.63 -5.41
N GLN A 169 -10.41 -12.90 -5.81
CA GLN A 169 -10.72 -13.36 -7.16
C GLN A 169 -12.04 -12.81 -7.73
N PRO A 170 -13.14 -12.67 -6.95
CA PRO A 170 -14.35 -12.03 -7.45
C PRO A 170 -14.18 -10.58 -7.92
N ARG A 171 -13.10 -9.89 -7.48
CA ARG A 171 -12.76 -8.49 -7.79
C ARG A 171 -11.59 -8.33 -8.76
N LEU A 172 -10.96 -9.43 -9.18
CA LEU A 172 -9.87 -9.40 -10.18
C LEU A 172 -10.44 -9.19 -11.57
N ARG A 173 -11.01 -8.00 -11.82
CA ARG A 173 -11.61 -7.59 -13.09
C ARG A 173 -11.22 -6.16 -13.43
N GLU A 174 -11.25 -5.84 -14.72
CA GLU A 174 -11.09 -4.45 -15.16
C GLU A 174 -12.16 -3.56 -14.51
N GLY A 175 -11.78 -2.35 -14.10
CA GLY A 175 -12.68 -1.44 -13.40
C GLY A 175 -12.85 -1.71 -11.90
N GLU A 176 -12.22 -2.73 -11.33
CA GLU A 176 -12.38 -3.09 -9.90
C GLU A 176 -11.08 -3.15 -9.10
N MET A 177 -9.94 -3.42 -9.75
CA MET A 177 -8.65 -3.54 -9.08
C MET A 177 -7.50 -3.00 -9.91
N TRP A 178 -6.61 -2.24 -9.25
CA TRP A 178 -5.42 -1.64 -9.87
C TRP A 178 -4.20 -1.86 -9.00
N ALA A 179 -3.10 -2.32 -9.59
CA ALA A 179 -1.82 -2.46 -8.90
C ALA A 179 -0.78 -1.49 -9.49
N VAL A 180 -0.02 -0.84 -8.63
CA VAL A 180 1.02 0.15 -8.97
C VAL A 180 2.33 -0.18 -8.26
N ASP A 181 3.44 0.40 -8.74
CA ASP A 181 4.78 0.17 -8.19
C ASP A 181 5.34 1.44 -7.55
N PRO A 182 5.18 1.65 -6.22
CA PRO A 182 5.69 2.85 -5.56
C PRO A 182 7.21 2.98 -5.62
N PHE A 183 7.94 1.87 -5.78
CA PHE A 183 9.40 1.87 -5.77
C PHE A 183 10.00 2.31 -7.12
N ARG A 184 9.18 2.41 -8.18
CA ARG A 184 9.59 3.08 -9.43
C ARG A 184 9.80 4.58 -9.29
N LEU A 185 9.29 5.21 -8.23
CA LEU A 185 9.52 6.64 -7.95
C LEU A 185 11.02 6.95 -7.81
N ALA A 186 11.81 6.02 -7.25
CA ALA A 186 13.27 6.13 -7.17
C ALA A 186 13.95 6.25 -8.54
N SER A 187 13.36 5.66 -9.59
CA SER A 187 13.97 5.61 -10.92
C SER A 187 13.93 6.96 -11.64
N LYS A 188 13.02 7.87 -11.24
CA LYS A 188 12.91 9.22 -11.82
C LYS A 188 13.92 10.23 -11.24
N ASN A 189 14.54 9.93 -10.10
CA ASN A 189 15.58 10.77 -9.49
C ASN A 189 17.01 10.40 -9.96
N ARG A 190 17.14 9.57 -11.00
CA ARG A 190 18.41 9.43 -11.72
C ARG A 190 18.63 10.68 -12.55
N ILE A 191 19.51 11.56 -12.07
CA ILE A 191 20.15 12.56 -12.93
C ILE A 191 20.76 11.77 -14.10
N PRO A 192 20.43 12.08 -15.37
CA PRO A 192 21.08 11.43 -16.50
C PRO A 192 22.60 11.72 -16.44
N PRO A 193 23.44 10.78 -16.94
CA PRO A 193 24.89 10.96 -16.96
C PRO A 193 25.32 12.24 -17.68
#